data_AF-A0A6N7YI63-F1
#
_entry.id   AF-A0A6N7YI63-F1
#
_cell.length_a   1.000
_cell.length_b   1.000
_cell.length_c   1.000
_cell.angle_alpha   90.00
_cell.angle_beta   90.00
_cell.angle_gamma   90.00
#
_symmetry.space_group_name_H-M   'P 1'
#
loop_
_entity.id
_entity.type
_entity.pdbx_description
1 polymer ?
#
loop_
_entity_poly.entity_id
_entity_poly.type
_entity_poly.pdbx_seq_one_letter_code
_entity_poly.pdbx_strand_id
1 'polypeptide(L)'
;MIVLSGRTDETLAVRAVQEGAQDYLIKGQVDPRLLARSITYAIERKRAEVQLAHQALHDALTGLPNRALFLDRLAQALSRMDRHDAQVAVLFLDLDRFKVVNDSLGHGAGDRLLVDVAARLQDALRGGDTAARFGGDEFAVLCEAVDGERQAITIAERIAAALDAPFQLGGEEVFVRTSVGIALAGGRGDGGPDAVVRDADAAMYRAKERGGGVYEVFDDGMRERALRRLETENSLRRALLHDEFVLHY
;
A
#
# COMPACT_ATOMS: atom_id res chain seq x y z
N MET A 1 12.76 7.16 -27.63
CA MET A 1 13.60 8.25 -28.19
C MET A 1 13.62 8.09 -29.71
N ILE A 2 13.07 9.05 -30.45
CA ILE A 2 13.20 9.09 -31.91
C ILE A 2 14.50 9.82 -32.23
N VAL A 3 15.37 9.23 -33.03
CA VAL A 3 16.65 9.83 -33.42
C VAL A 3 16.49 10.50 -34.77
N LEU A 4 16.80 11.80 -34.85
CA LEU A 4 16.77 12.55 -36.09
C LEU A 4 18.21 12.84 -36.54
N SER A 5 18.59 12.37 -37.73
CA SER A 5 19.97 12.46 -38.23
C SER A 5 20.02 13.04 -39.64
N GLY A 6 21.06 13.82 -39.93
CA GLY A 6 21.32 14.33 -41.28
C GLY A 6 22.06 13.34 -42.21
N ARG A 7 22.37 12.14 -41.73
CA ARG A 7 23.12 11.12 -42.47
C ARG A 7 22.22 9.96 -42.89
N THR A 8 22.18 9.68 -44.19
CA THR A 8 21.56 8.50 -44.83
C THR A 8 22.42 7.25 -44.65
N ASP A 9 22.85 6.98 -43.41
CA ASP A 9 23.70 5.83 -43.08
C ASP A 9 22.87 4.78 -42.34
N GLU A 10 22.54 3.71 -43.05
CA GLU A 10 21.69 2.61 -42.58
C GLU A 10 22.34 1.84 -41.42
N THR A 11 23.67 1.77 -41.39
CA THR A 11 24.44 1.18 -40.28
C THR A 11 24.27 1.96 -38.98
N LEU A 12 24.16 3.28 -39.09
CA LEU A 12 23.91 4.20 -37.97
C LEU A 12 22.46 4.10 -37.47
N ALA A 13 21.50 3.91 -38.39
CA ALA A 13 20.10 3.66 -38.05
C ALA A 13 19.92 2.35 -37.26
N VAL A 14 20.57 1.27 -37.72
CA VAL A 14 20.53 -0.04 -37.05
C VAL A 14 21.16 0.03 -35.65
N ARG A 15 22.31 0.71 -35.50
CA ARG A 15 22.93 0.91 -34.18
C ARG A 15 22.05 1.72 -33.25
N ALA A 16 21.43 2.79 -33.73
CA ALA A 16 20.54 3.60 -32.91
C ALA A 16 19.38 2.76 -32.34
N VAL A 17 18.78 1.89 -33.15
CA VAL A 17 17.71 0.99 -32.70
C VAL A 17 18.24 -0.06 -31.70
N GLN A 18 19.43 -0.61 -31.92
CA GLN A 18 20.07 -1.54 -30.98
C GLN A 18 20.40 -0.90 -29.63
N GLU A 19 20.71 0.40 -29.61
CA GLU A 19 20.97 1.20 -28.42
C GLU A 19 19.68 1.77 -27.78
N GLY A 20 18.50 1.39 -28.27
CA GLY A 20 17.21 1.71 -27.66
C GLY A 20 16.47 2.89 -28.30
N ALA A 21 16.93 3.41 -29.43
CA ALA A 21 16.11 4.32 -30.24
C ALA A 21 14.85 3.60 -30.73
N GLN A 22 13.75 4.34 -30.73
CA GLN A 22 12.43 3.84 -31.14
C GLN A 22 12.23 3.94 -32.64
N ASP A 23 12.89 4.91 -33.25
CA ASP A 23 12.84 5.16 -34.69
C ASP A 23 14.04 6.02 -35.09
N TYR A 24 14.43 5.96 -36.36
CA TYR A 24 15.52 6.74 -36.95
C TYR A 24 15.02 7.48 -38.20
N LEU A 25 15.05 8.80 -38.16
CA LEU A 25 14.52 9.67 -39.21
C LEU A 25 15.62 10.52 -39.85
N ILE A 26 15.62 10.61 -41.17
CA ILE A 26 16.61 11.37 -41.94
C ILE A 26 16.11 12.81 -42.19
N LYS A 27 16.86 13.79 -41.69
CA LYS A 27 16.54 15.23 -41.83
C LYS A 27 16.51 15.62 -43.31
N GLY A 28 15.37 16.12 -43.78
CA GLY A 28 15.16 16.54 -45.18
C GLY A 28 14.46 15.51 -46.09
N GLN A 29 14.25 14.28 -45.63
CA GLN A 29 13.50 13.23 -46.34
C GLN A 29 12.27 12.75 -45.53
N VAL A 30 11.84 13.53 -44.55
CA VAL A 30 10.77 13.16 -43.63
C VAL A 30 9.41 13.44 -44.28
N ASP A 31 8.66 12.40 -44.62
CA ASP A 31 7.24 12.52 -44.95
C ASP A 31 6.47 12.93 -43.68
N PRO A 32 5.73 14.06 -43.68
CA PRO A 32 4.94 14.49 -42.53
C PRO A 32 3.98 13.41 -41.99
N ARG A 33 3.45 12.54 -42.85
CA ARG A 33 2.57 11.44 -42.45
C ARG A 33 3.32 10.32 -41.73
N LEU A 34 4.54 9.99 -42.19
CA LEU A 34 5.40 9.00 -41.54
C LEU A 34 5.89 9.52 -40.19
N LEU A 35 6.29 10.79 -40.11
CA LEU A 35 6.67 11.42 -38.84
C LEU A 35 5.53 11.44 -37.83
N ALA A 36 4.32 11.85 -38.24
CA ALA A 36 3.16 11.85 -37.36
C ALA A 36 2.87 10.45 -36.85
N ARG A 37 2.91 9.43 -37.73
CA ARG A 37 2.71 8.02 -37.36
C ARG A 37 3.78 7.52 -36.37
N SER A 38 5.05 7.82 -36.60
CA SER A 38 6.15 7.44 -35.69
C SER A 38 6.04 8.10 -34.32
N ILE A 39 5.68 9.38 -34.27
CA ILE A 39 5.41 10.10 -33.02
C ILE A 39 4.22 9.49 -32.30
N THR A 40 3.10 9.23 -32.98
CA THR A 40 1.92 8.59 -32.39
C THR A 40 2.27 7.22 -31.80
N TYR A 41 2.99 6.36 -32.52
CA TYR A 41 3.41 5.06 -31.98
C TYR A 41 4.35 5.18 -30.79
N ALA A 42 5.31 6.11 -30.82
CA ALA A 42 6.20 6.35 -29.70
C ALA A 42 5.44 6.82 -28.44
N ILE A 43 4.44 7.70 -28.61
CA ILE A 43 3.57 8.16 -27.53
C ILE A 43 2.71 7.02 -27.00
N GLU A 44 2.01 6.28 -27.85
CA GLU A 44 1.15 5.16 -27.44
C GLU A 44 1.95 4.08 -26.71
N ARG A 45 3.15 3.75 -27.19
CA ARG A 45 4.02 2.79 -26.52
C ARG A 45 4.50 3.32 -25.17
N LYS A 46 4.89 4.59 -25.10
CA LYS A 46 5.31 5.19 -23.83
C LYS A 46 4.15 5.24 -22.82
N ARG A 47 2.93 5.52 -23.29
CA ARG A 47 1.71 5.42 -22.47
C ARG A 47 1.52 3.99 -21.96
N ALA A 48 1.64 2.99 -22.83
CA ALA A 48 1.54 1.58 -22.42
C ALA A 48 2.61 1.18 -21.40
N GLU A 49 3.87 1.60 -21.58
CA GLU A 49 4.95 1.38 -20.61
C GLU A 49 4.64 2.02 -19.25
N VAL A 50 4.16 3.27 -19.24
CA VAL A 50 3.76 3.97 -18.01
C VAL A 50 2.55 3.30 -17.36
N GLN A 51 1.56 2.88 -18.15
CA GLN A 51 0.38 2.18 -17.67
C GLN A 51 0.76 0.85 -17.00
N LEU A 52 1.67 0.07 -17.63
CA LEU A 52 2.18 -1.19 -17.08
C LEU A 52 2.93 -0.97 -15.77
N ALA A 53 3.79 0.06 -15.70
CA ALA A 53 4.49 0.42 -14.47
C ALA A 53 3.51 0.85 -13.36
N HIS A 54 2.47 1.62 -13.72
CA HIS A 54 1.43 2.02 -12.78
C HIS A 54 0.65 0.81 -12.26
N GLN A 55 0.23 -0.11 -13.13
CA GLN A 55 -0.46 -1.35 -12.76
C GLN A 55 0.38 -2.26 -11.87
N ALA A 56 1.71 -2.26 -12.02
CA ALA A 56 2.60 -3.04 -11.16
C ALA A 56 2.72 -2.46 -9.73
N LEU A 57 2.39 -1.18 -9.54
CA LEU A 57 2.63 -0.44 -8.29
C LEU A 57 1.35 0.06 -7.60
N HIS A 58 0.18 -0.16 -8.20
CA HIS A 58 -1.11 0.25 -7.66
C HIS A 58 -2.08 -0.94 -7.61
N ASP A 59 -2.98 -0.92 -6.64
CA ASP A 59 -4.09 -1.84 -6.53
C ASP A 59 -5.10 -1.56 -7.65
N ALA A 60 -5.49 -2.60 -8.38
CA ALA A 60 -6.33 -2.46 -9.57
C ALA A 60 -7.77 -2.04 -9.26
N LEU A 61 -8.27 -2.34 -8.05
CA LEU A 61 -9.64 -2.01 -7.65
C LEU A 61 -9.75 -0.57 -7.14
N THR A 62 -8.88 -0.19 -6.21
CA THR A 62 -8.97 1.10 -5.51
C THR A 62 -8.12 2.20 -6.16
N GLY A 63 -7.15 1.84 -6.99
CA GLY A 63 -6.19 2.78 -7.57
C GLY A 63 -5.14 3.30 -6.57
N LEU A 64 -5.21 2.90 -5.30
CA LEU A 64 -4.19 3.23 -4.31
C LEU A 64 -2.86 2.54 -4.63
N PRO A 65 -1.73 3.07 -4.16
CA PRO A 65 -0.48 2.32 -4.04
C PRO A 65 -0.70 0.91 -3.49
N ASN A 66 -0.01 -0.07 -4.06
CA ASN A 66 0.01 -1.43 -3.51
C ASN A 66 1.12 -1.57 -2.46
N ARG A 67 1.21 -2.75 -1.85
CA ARG A 67 2.25 -3.08 -0.87
C ARG A 67 3.67 -2.77 -1.35
N ALA A 68 3.99 -3.05 -2.61
CA ALA A 68 5.33 -2.83 -3.15
C ALA A 68 5.69 -1.33 -3.19
N LEU A 69 4.78 -0.49 -3.70
CA LEU A 69 4.99 0.96 -3.73
C LEU A 69 4.99 1.57 -2.33
N PHE A 70 4.17 1.05 -1.41
CA PHE A 70 4.16 1.50 -0.02
C PHE A 70 5.52 1.26 0.65
N LEU A 71 6.07 0.05 0.54
CA LEU A 71 7.36 -0.30 1.13
C LEU A 71 8.52 0.50 0.55
N ASP A 72 8.51 0.76 -0.76
CA ASP A 72 9.50 1.63 -1.41
C ASP A 72 9.44 3.06 -0.83
N ARG A 73 8.23 3.64 -0.71
CA ARG A 73 8.06 4.97 -0.10
C ARG A 73 8.48 5.02 1.36
N LEU A 74 8.13 3.99 2.14
CA LEU A 74 8.55 3.88 3.53
C LEU A 74 10.08 3.77 3.65
N ALA A 75 10.73 2.98 2.80
CA ALA A 75 12.19 2.89 2.74
C ALA A 75 12.83 4.26 2.46
N GLN A 76 12.27 4.99 1.49
CA GLN A 76 12.73 6.34 1.16
C GLN A 76 12.52 7.30 2.33
N ALA A 77 11.36 7.27 3.00
CA ALA A 77 11.07 8.12 4.14
C ALA A 77 12.05 7.85 5.30
N LEU A 78 12.24 6.58 5.67
CA LEU A 78 13.21 6.16 6.70
C LEU A 78 14.64 6.61 6.36
N SER A 79 15.06 6.51 5.09
CA SER A 79 16.40 6.97 4.66
C SER A 79 16.60 8.49 4.73
N ARG A 80 15.52 9.27 4.71
CA ARG A 80 15.58 10.74 4.82
C ARG A 80 15.71 11.21 6.26
N MET A 81 15.21 10.42 7.21
CA MET A 81 15.20 10.75 8.65
C MET A 81 16.59 10.73 9.30
N ASP A 82 17.56 10.00 8.74
CA ASP A 82 18.96 10.05 9.19
C ASP A 82 19.56 11.48 9.18
N ARG A 83 18.86 12.47 8.61
CA ARG A 83 19.30 13.86 8.46
C ARG A 83 18.45 14.91 9.20
N HIS A 84 17.26 14.56 9.66
CA HIS A 84 16.32 15.47 10.32
C HIS A 84 15.59 14.69 11.41
N ASP A 85 15.47 15.25 12.61
CA ASP A 85 14.86 14.70 13.84
C ASP A 85 13.33 14.42 13.73
N ALA A 86 12.88 14.07 12.52
CA ALA A 86 11.51 13.83 12.15
C ALA A 86 11.22 12.32 12.16
N GLN A 87 10.08 11.92 12.70
CA GLN A 87 9.63 10.53 12.72
C GLN A 87 8.67 10.25 11.56
N VAL A 88 8.51 8.97 11.23
CA VAL A 88 7.42 8.50 10.38
C VAL A 88 6.48 7.66 11.23
N ALA A 89 5.19 7.68 10.89
CA ALA A 89 4.22 6.76 11.47
C ALA A 89 3.65 5.87 10.36
N VAL A 90 3.52 4.58 10.64
CA VAL A 90 2.77 3.63 9.83
C VAL A 90 1.50 3.29 10.59
N LEU A 91 0.35 3.51 9.96
CA LEU A 91 -0.95 3.07 10.44
C LEU A 91 -1.38 1.89 9.58
N PHE A 92 -1.71 0.76 10.19
CA PHE A 92 -2.23 -0.42 9.52
C PHE A 92 -3.71 -0.59 9.89
N LEU A 93 -4.58 -0.75 8.90
CA LEU A 93 -6.02 -0.67 9.03
C LEU A 93 -6.67 -1.93 8.48
N ASP A 94 -7.71 -2.39 9.14
CA ASP A 94 -8.55 -3.49 8.69
C ASP A 94 -10.02 -3.18 8.94
N LEU A 95 -10.85 -3.48 7.95
CA LEU A 95 -12.30 -3.26 8.02
C LEU A 95 -12.96 -4.40 8.80
N ASP A 96 -13.44 -4.10 10.00
CA ASP A 96 -14.02 -5.10 10.87
C ASP A 96 -15.24 -5.76 10.21
N ARG A 97 -15.25 -7.09 10.20
CA ARG A 97 -16.34 -7.92 9.66
C ARG A 97 -16.62 -7.66 8.17
N PHE A 98 -15.64 -7.21 7.38
CA PHE A 98 -15.79 -7.05 5.93
C PHE A 98 -16.35 -8.30 5.23
N LYS A 99 -15.96 -9.50 5.68
CA LYS A 99 -16.51 -10.76 5.18
C LYS A 99 -18.04 -10.85 5.31
N VAL A 100 -18.62 -10.32 6.38
CA VAL A 100 -20.08 -10.28 6.57
C VAL A 100 -20.75 -9.42 5.50
N VAL A 101 -20.11 -8.32 5.07
CA VAL A 101 -20.61 -7.49 3.96
C VAL A 101 -20.62 -8.30 2.65
N ASN A 102 -19.53 -9.00 2.34
CA ASN A 102 -19.46 -9.87 1.16
C ASN A 102 -20.50 -10.98 1.19
N ASP A 103 -20.63 -11.67 2.33
CA ASP A 103 -21.53 -12.80 2.48
C ASP A 103 -23.02 -12.37 2.46
N SER A 104 -23.33 -11.13 2.89
CA SER A 104 -24.71 -10.62 2.95
C SER A 104 -25.15 -9.86 1.71
N LEU A 105 -24.28 -9.05 1.12
CA LEU A 105 -24.60 -8.12 0.01
C LEU A 105 -23.89 -8.49 -1.30
N GLY A 106 -23.03 -9.50 -1.28
CA GLY A 106 -22.26 -9.97 -2.42
C GLY A 106 -20.94 -9.24 -2.62
N HIS A 107 -20.03 -9.88 -3.36
CA HIS A 107 -18.68 -9.36 -3.62
C HIS A 107 -18.67 -7.99 -4.30
N GLY A 108 -19.63 -7.69 -5.17
CA GLY A 108 -19.71 -6.36 -5.82
C GLY A 108 -19.95 -5.22 -4.82
N ALA A 109 -20.71 -5.47 -3.74
CA ALA A 109 -20.90 -4.49 -2.67
C ALA A 109 -19.63 -4.33 -1.83
N GLY A 110 -18.90 -5.43 -1.58
CA GLY A 110 -17.59 -5.38 -0.92
C GLY A 110 -16.55 -4.62 -1.74
N ASP A 111 -16.50 -4.84 -3.05
CA ASP A 111 -15.61 -4.10 -3.96
C ASP A 111 -15.94 -2.60 -3.95
N ARG A 112 -17.23 -2.26 -3.94
CA ARG A 112 -17.67 -0.86 -3.84
C ARG A 112 -17.27 -0.24 -2.50
N LEU A 113 -17.45 -0.95 -1.40
CA LEU A 113 -17.03 -0.52 -0.08
C LEU A 113 -15.53 -0.22 -0.04
N LEU A 114 -14.69 -1.09 -0.61
CA LEU A 114 -13.24 -0.90 -0.66
C LEU A 114 -12.85 0.36 -1.46
N VAL A 115 -13.55 0.62 -2.57
CA VAL A 115 -13.36 1.86 -3.36
C VAL A 115 -13.76 3.10 -2.56
N ASP A 116 -14.90 3.06 -1.87
CA ASP A 116 -15.37 4.21 -1.08
C ASP A 116 -14.48 4.45 0.15
N VAL A 117 -13.96 3.40 0.79
CA VAL A 117 -12.96 3.48 1.86
C VAL A 117 -11.68 4.13 1.35
N ALA A 118 -11.18 3.71 0.19
CA ALA A 118 -9.99 4.29 -0.42
C ALA A 118 -10.13 5.80 -0.67
N ALA A 119 -11.28 6.23 -1.20
CA ALA A 119 -11.58 7.64 -1.43
C ALA A 119 -11.58 8.44 -0.11
N ARG A 120 -12.28 7.95 0.92
CA ARG A 120 -12.32 8.61 2.23
C ARG A 120 -10.96 8.68 2.91
N LEU A 121 -10.13 7.63 2.76
CA LEU A 121 -8.76 7.65 3.25
C LEU A 121 -7.96 8.75 2.56
N GLN A 122 -8.05 8.88 1.23
CA GLN A 122 -7.34 9.94 0.52
C GLN A 122 -7.79 11.35 0.95
N ASP A 123 -9.09 11.56 1.15
CA ASP A 123 -9.64 12.85 1.60
C ASP A 123 -9.25 13.17 3.06
N ALA A 124 -9.08 12.16 3.91
CA ALA A 124 -8.65 12.33 5.30
C ALA A 124 -7.15 12.58 5.46
N LEU A 125 -6.35 12.48 4.38
CA LEU A 125 -4.90 12.61 4.40
C LEU A 125 -4.44 13.92 3.77
N ARG A 126 -3.30 14.43 4.24
CA ARG A 126 -2.63 15.58 3.61
C ARG A 126 -1.76 15.08 2.45
N GLY A 127 -1.41 15.97 1.52
CA GLY A 127 -0.67 15.63 0.30
C GLY A 127 0.74 15.04 0.46
N GLY A 128 1.28 14.96 1.70
CA GLY A 128 2.54 14.29 2.01
C GLY A 128 2.38 12.88 2.60
N ASP A 129 1.17 12.46 2.96
CA ASP A 129 0.93 11.12 3.49
C ASP A 129 0.54 10.17 2.34
N THR A 130 0.78 8.88 2.50
CA THR A 130 0.45 7.85 1.48
C THR A 130 -0.52 6.83 2.04
N ALA A 131 -1.70 6.70 1.45
CA ALA A 131 -2.56 5.53 1.62
C ALA A 131 -2.19 4.41 0.63
N ALA A 132 -2.31 3.16 1.04
CA ALA A 132 -2.08 1.99 0.23
C ALA A 132 -3.09 0.88 0.57
N ARG A 133 -3.36 -0.01 -0.38
CA ARG A 133 -4.11 -1.25 -0.13
C ARG A 133 -3.15 -2.44 -0.20
N PHE A 134 -3.12 -3.22 0.87
CA PHE A 134 -2.21 -4.37 1.01
C PHE A 134 -2.83 -5.65 0.46
N GLY A 135 -4.16 -5.74 0.46
CA GLY A 135 -4.94 -6.86 -0.06
C GLY A 135 -6.21 -7.02 0.75
N GLY A 136 -7.23 -7.71 0.21
CA GLY A 136 -8.48 -7.93 0.94
C GLY A 136 -9.11 -6.61 1.44
N ASP A 137 -9.32 -6.54 2.74
CA ASP A 137 -9.81 -5.42 3.55
C ASP A 137 -8.71 -4.63 4.28
N GLU A 138 -7.43 -4.91 3.98
CA GLU A 138 -6.28 -4.32 4.65
C GLU A 138 -5.76 -3.09 3.90
N PHE A 139 -5.62 -1.99 4.64
CA PHE A 139 -5.05 -0.74 4.17
C PHE A 139 -3.87 -0.32 5.05
N ALA A 140 -2.96 0.45 4.50
CA ALA A 140 -1.89 1.07 5.27
C ALA A 140 -1.77 2.55 4.94
N VAL A 141 -1.37 3.34 5.92
CA VAL A 141 -1.09 4.76 5.77
C VAL A 141 0.32 5.05 6.28
N LEU A 142 1.12 5.73 5.46
CA LEU A 142 2.42 6.27 5.80
C LEU A 142 2.26 7.76 6.03
N CYS A 143 2.56 8.20 7.25
CA CYS A 143 2.61 9.61 7.63
C CYS A 143 4.08 10.03 7.75
N GLU A 144 4.51 10.96 6.91
CA GLU A 144 5.87 11.51 6.96
C GLU A 144 5.95 12.72 7.89
N ALA A 145 7.08 12.94 8.57
CA ALA A 145 7.29 14.09 9.45
C ALA A 145 6.21 14.23 10.53
N VAL A 146 6.08 13.18 11.34
CA VAL A 146 5.21 13.12 12.51
C VAL A 146 5.99 13.57 13.75
N ASP A 147 5.37 14.43 14.56
CA ASP A 147 5.87 14.96 15.83
C ASP A 147 5.36 14.08 16.99
N GLY A 148 5.91 12.86 17.05
CA GLY A 148 5.62 11.90 18.10
C GLY A 148 4.26 11.20 18.04
N GLU A 149 4.06 10.36 19.05
CA GLU A 149 2.91 9.46 19.15
C GLU A 149 1.56 10.18 19.12
N ARG A 150 1.45 11.31 19.81
CA ARG A 150 0.19 12.05 19.90
C ARG A 150 -0.32 12.48 18.53
N GLN A 151 0.56 12.93 17.64
CA GLN A 151 0.15 13.32 16.30
C GLN A 151 -0.26 12.11 15.46
N ALA A 152 0.42 10.97 15.60
CA ALA A 152 0.02 9.73 14.94
C ALA A 152 -1.37 9.27 15.40
N ILE A 153 -1.66 9.34 16.70
CA ILE A 153 -2.99 9.07 17.27
C ILE A 153 -4.04 10.00 16.68
N THR A 154 -3.81 11.31 16.63
CA THR A 154 -4.76 12.27 16.05
C THR A 154 -5.06 11.95 14.57
N ILE A 155 -4.07 11.48 13.81
CA ILE A 155 -4.29 11.06 12.42
C ILE A 155 -5.16 9.78 12.38
N ALA A 156 -4.88 8.80 13.24
CA ALA A 156 -5.69 7.58 13.33
C ALA A 156 -7.15 7.88 13.71
N GLU A 157 -7.36 8.75 14.69
CA GLU A 157 -8.70 9.20 15.11
C GLU A 157 -9.44 9.92 13.98
N ARG A 158 -8.75 10.77 13.22
CA ARG A 158 -9.33 11.45 12.05
C ARG A 158 -9.75 10.46 10.97
N ILE A 159 -8.92 9.46 10.69
CA ILE A 159 -9.22 8.40 9.73
C ILE A 159 -10.42 7.57 10.21
N ALA A 160 -10.41 7.11 11.46
CA ALA A 160 -11.50 6.33 12.04
C ALA A 160 -12.83 7.10 11.96
N ALA A 161 -12.83 8.39 12.33
CA ALA A 161 -14.02 9.24 12.24
C ALA A 161 -14.53 9.41 10.80
N ALA A 162 -13.64 9.48 9.81
CA ALA A 162 -14.04 9.54 8.39
C ALA A 162 -14.68 8.22 7.92
N LEU A 163 -14.20 7.08 8.42
CA LEU A 163 -14.70 5.75 8.07
C LEU A 163 -15.97 5.36 8.85
N ASP A 164 -16.23 5.96 10.02
CA ASP A 164 -17.44 5.72 10.82
C ASP A 164 -18.74 6.22 10.16
N ALA A 165 -18.66 7.14 9.19
CA ALA A 165 -19.84 7.57 8.44
C ALA A 165 -20.41 6.41 7.60
N PRO A 166 -21.74 6.29 7.41
CA PRO A 166 -22.34 5.17 6.68
C PRO A 166 -21.90 5.14 5.21
N PHE A 167 -21.72 3.94 4.67
CA PHE A 167 -21.48 3.69 3.25
C PHE A 167 -22.79 3.33 2.56
N GLN A 168 -23.03 3.93 1.39
CA GLN A 168 -24.21 3.66 0.58
C GLN A 168 -23.92 2.49 -0.37
N LEU A 169 -24.37 1.29 -0.03
CA LEU A 169 -24.10 0.06 -0.76
C LEU A 169 -25.40 -0.58 -1.23
N GLY A 170 -25.63 -0.62 -2.54
CA GLY A 170 -26.82 -1.28 -3.10
C GLY A 170 -28.16 -0.65 -2.69
N GLY A 171 -28.16 0.63 -2.27
CA GLY A 171 -29.35 1.32 -1.78
C GLY A 171 -29.58 1.24 -0.26
N GLU A 172 -28.69 0.55 0.47
CA GLU A 172 -28.73 0.42 1.93
C GLU A 172 -27.57 1.18 2.59
N GLU A 173 -27.78 1.61 3.83
CA GLU A 173 -26.73 2.18 4.67
C GLU A 173 -25.98 1.09 5.44
N VAL A 174 -24.67 1.01 5.22
CA VAL A 174 -23.79 0.03 5.85
C VAL A 174 -22.77 0.75 6.72
N PHE A 175 -22.73 0.38 7.99
CA PHE A 175 -21.76 0.88 8.97
C PHE A 175 -20.63 -0.12 9.12
N VAL A 176 -19.39 0.34 8.96
CA VAL A 176 -18.19 -0.48 9.07
C VAL A 176 -17.25 0.20 10.05
N ARG A 177 -16.82 -0.57 11.06
CA ARG A 177 -15.79 -0.11 12.00
C ARG A 177 -14.42 -0.49 11.46
N THR A 178 -13.40 0.27 11.83
CA THR A 178 -12.03 0.02 11.38
C THR A 178 -11.12 -0.15 12.58
N SER A 179 -10.42 -1.28 12.63
CA SER A 179 -9.36 -1.51 13.61
C SER A 179 -8.05 -0.94 13.09
N VAL A 180 -7.34 -0.17 13.91
CA VAL A 180 -6.12 0.55 13.50
C VAL A 180 -4.94 0.19 14.40
N GLY A 181 -3.81 -0.14 13.83
CA GLY A 181 -2.54 -0.30 14.52
C GLY A 181 -1.56 0.78 14.12
N ILE A 182 -0.82 1.35 15.07
CA ILE A 182 0.06 2.49 14.86
C ILE A 182 1.48 2.09 15.26
N ALA A 183 2.45 2.22 14.36
CA ALA A 183 3.87 2.10 14.70
C ALA A 183 4.61 3.38 14.33
N LEU A 184 5.42 3.87 15.26
CA LEU A 184 6.34 4.99 15.02
C LEU A 184 7.71 4.43 14.67
N ALA A 185 8.35 5.01 13.67
CA ALA A 185 9.74 4.76 13.35
C ALA A 185 10.48 6.09 13.35
N GLY A 186 11.69 6.08 13.92
CA GLY A 186 12.33 7.30 14.40
C GLY A 186 13.85 7.22 14.55
N GLY A 187 14.46 6.03 14.42
CA GLY A 187 15.86 5.86 14.80
C GLY A 187 16.58 4.71 14.11
N ARG A 188 17.89 4.64 14.34
CA ARG A 188 18.71 3.52 13.90
C ARG A 188 18.35 2.27 14.71
N GLY A 189 17.69 1.31 14.07
CA GLY A 189 17.37 0.02 14.71
C GLY A 189 16.00 -0.55 14.38
N ASP A 190 15.15 0.18 13.66
CA ASP A 190 13.74 -0.16 13.43
C ASP A 190 13.51 -1.41 12.55
N GLY A 191 14.58 -2.13 12.16
CA GLY A 191 14.51 -3.39 11.40
C GLY A 191 14.13 -3.24 9.92
N GLY A 192 13.96 -2.00 9.45
CA GLY A 192 13.59 -1.67 8.06
C GLY A 192 12.08 -1.60 7.81
N PRO A 193 11.65 -1.27 6.57
CA PRO A 193 10.25 -1.03 6.21
C PRO A 193 9.30 -2.17 6.61
N ASP A 194 9.66 -3.43 6.32
CA ASP A 194 8.83 -4.58 6.65
C ASP A 194 8.66 -4.78 8.16
N ALA A 195 9.66 -4.43 8.97
CA ALA A 195 9.57 -4.55 10.42
C ALA A 195 8.60 -3.52 11.00
N VAL A 196 8.64 -2.26 10.53
CA VAL A 196 7.72 -1.21 10.96
C VAL A 196 6.27 -1.56 10.57
N VAL A 197 6.05 -2.08 9.36
CA VAL A 197 4.73 -2.55 8.93
C VAL A 197 4.24 -3.70 9.82
N ARG A 198 5.12 -4.67 10.13
CA ARG A 198 4.78 -5.79 11.02
C ARG A 198 4.42 -5.32 12.43
N ASP A 199 5.11 -4.32 12.95
CA ASP A 199 4.84 -3.77 14.27
C ASP A 199 3.48 -3.03 14.28
N ALA A 200 3.13 -2.30 13.21
CA ALA A 200 1.80 -1.71 13.05
C ALA A 200 0.69 -2.76 12.90
N ASP A 201 0.92 -3.82 12.13
CA ASP A 201 -0.01 -4.96 12.00
C ASP A 201 -0.26 -5.66 13.35
N ALA A 202 0.80 -5.90 14.13
CA ALA A 202 0.69 -6.48 15.47
C ALA A 202 -0.17 -5.62 16.41
N ALA A 203 -0.05 -4.28 16.33
CA ALA A 203 -0.91 -3.37 17.07
C ALA A 203 -2.36 -3.42 16.57
N MET A 204 -2.59 -3.46 15.26
CA MET A 204 -3.94 -3.56 14.67
C MET A 204 -4.64 -4.85 15.13
N TYR A 205 -3.91 -5.97 15.15
CA TYR A 205 -4.43 -7.22 15.66
C TYR A 205 -4.84 -7.11 17.14
N ARG A 206 -4.10 -6.36 17.97
CA ARG A 206 -4.51 -6.08 19.36
C ARG A 206 -5.78 -5.24 19.44
N ALA A 207 -5.95 -4.26 18.54
CA ALA A 207 -7.18 -3.50 18.46
C ALA A 207 -8.39 -4.41 18.18
N LYS A 208 -8.23 -5.39 17.28
CA LYS A 208 -9.26 -6.42 17.01
C LYS A 208 -9.59 -7.26 18.25
N GLU A 209 -8.58 -7.73 18.98
CA GLU A 209 -8.79 -8.53 20.20
C GLU A 209 -9.55 -7.78 21.30
N ARG A 210 -9.46 -6.45 21.32
CA ARG A 210 -10.19 -5.58 22.25
C ARG A 210 -11.63 -5.27 21.83
N GLY A 211 -12.13 -5.93 20.80
CA GLY A 211 -13.51 -5.77 20.31
C GLY A 211 -13.64 -4.98 19.00
N GLY A 212 -12.53 -4.63 18.37
CA GLY A 212 -12.47 -3.94 17.09
C GLY A 212 -12.94 -2.48 17.14
N GLY A 213 -12.70 -1.77 16.04
CA GLY A 213 -13.11 -0.39 15.82
C GLY A 213 -12.43 0.61 16.77
N VAL A 214 -11.21 0.30 17.18
CA VAL A 214 -10.35 1.11 18.03
C VAL A 214 -8.96 1.17 17.41
N TYR A 215 -8.11 2.06 17.93
CA TYR A 215 -6.70 2.07 17.60
C TYR A 215 -5.85 1.48 18.73
N GLU A 216 -4.67 0.98 18.38
CA GLU A 216 -3.61 0.58 19.30
C GLU A 216 -2.27 1.12 18.81
N VAL A 217 -1.46 1.65 19.74
CA VAL A 217 -0.08 2.05 19.45
C VAL A 217 0.83 0.90 19.82
N PHE A 218 1.72 0.53 18.90
CA PHE A 218 2.70 -0.51 19.12
C PHE A 218 3.61 -0.16 20.30
N ASP A 219 3.76 -1.12 21.22
CA ASP A 219 4.76 -1.13 22.28
C ASP A 219 5.63 -2.39 22.17
N ASP A 220 6.88 -2.34 22.67
CA ASP A 220 7.80 -3.50 22.63
C ASP A 220 7.21 -4.76 23.30
N GLY A 221 6.34 -4.57 24.30
CA GLY A 221 5.60 -5.65 24.95
C GLY A 221 4.60 -6.34 24.02
N MET A 222 4.10 -5.68 22.97
CA MET A 222 3.25 -6.30 21.95
C MET A 222 4.04 -7.33 21.13
N ARG A 223 5.28 -7.01 20.73
CA ARG A 223 6.16 -7.95 20.01
C ARG A 223 6.45 -9.19 20.84
N GLU A 224 6.79 -9.02 22.12
CA GLU A 224 7.00 -10.18 23.00
C GLU A 224 5.75 -11.05 23.12
N ARG A 225 4.58 -10.44 23.30
CA ARG A 225 3.33 -11.19 23.43
C ARG A 225 2.95 -11.92 22.13
N ALA A 226 3.19 -11.31 20.96
CA ALA A 226 2.96 -11.94 19.67
C ALA A 226 3.85 -13.17 19.46
N LEU A 227 5.15 -13.05 19.79
CA LEU A 227 6.09 -14.17 19.75
C LEU A 227 5.68 -15.31 20.70
N ARG A 228 5.35 -15.00 21.96
CA ARG A 228 4.89 -16.00 22.94
C ARG A 228 3.62 -16.71 22.49
N ARG A 229 2.70 -16.01 21.82
CA ARG A 229 1.48 -16.64 21.29
C ARG A 229 1.79 -17.62 20.17
N LEU A 230 2.64 -17.27 19.22
CA LEU A 230 3.08 -18.18 18.16
C LEU A 230 3.79 -19.41 18.74
N GLU A 231 4.66 -19.22 19.74
CA GLU A 231 5.32 -20.32 20.45
C GLU A 231 4.30 -21.23 21.14
N THR A 232 3.29 -20.65 21.79
CA THR A 232 2.22 -21.39 22.46
C THR A 232 1.39 -22.18 21.44
N GLU A 233 0.96 -21.57 20.33
CA GLU A 233 0.19 -22.24 19.27
C GLU A 233 0.96 -23.39 18.63
N ASN A 234 2.25 -23.18 18.32
CA ASN A 234 3.12 -24.23 17.80
C ASN A 234 3.34 -25.36 18.82
N SER A 235 3.38 -25.03 20.12
CA SER A 235 3.53 -26.03 21.17
C SER A 235 2.24 -26.83 21.37
N LEU A 236 1.08 -26.17 21.38
CA LEU A 236 -0.23 -26.83 21.43
C LEU A 236 -0.47 -27.73 20.21
N ARG A 237 -0.10 -27.28 19.01
CA ARG A 237 -0.23 -28.09 17.79
C ARG A 237 0.70 -29.30 17.81
N ARG A 238 1.93 -29.14 18.32
CA ARG A 238 2.85 -30.27 18.54
C ARG A 238 2.31 -31.25 19.58
N ALA A 239 1.82 -30.76 20.72
CA ALA A 239 1.23 -31.58 21.77
C ALA A 239 0.02 -32.37 21.25
N LEU A 240 -0.80 -31.77 20.39
CA LEU A 240 -1.92 -32.46 19.74
C LEU A 240 -1.45 -33.57 18.80
N LEU A 241 -0.40 -33.34 18.00
CA LEU A 241 0.14 -34.33 17.07
C LEU A 241 0.85 -35.50 17.77
N HIS A 242 1.33 -35.28 18.99
CA HIS A 242 2.04 -36.29 19.78
C HIS A 242 1.18 -36.89 20.90
N ASP A 243 -0.14 -36.68 20.89
CA ASP A 243 -1.08 -37.18 21.91
C ASP A 243 -0.68 -36.81 23.36
N GLU A 244 -0.10 -35.62 23.55
CA GLU A 244 0.41 -35.16 24.85
C GLU A 244 -0.68 -34.57 25.78
N PHE A 245 -1.93 -34.48 25.34
CA PHE A 245 -3.05 -34.01 26.16
C PHE A 245 -3.67 -35.15 26.97
N VAL A 246 -3.90 -34.91 28.27
CA VAL A 246 -4.57 -35.86 29.16
C VAL A 246 -5.77 -35.20 29.85
N LEU A 247 -6.85 -35.96 30.02
CA LEU A 247 -8.06 -35.52 30.72
C LEU A 247 -7.97 -35.89 32.20
N HIS A 248 -8.17 -34.91 33.08
CA HIS A 248 -8.32 -35.14 34.52
C HIS A 248 -9.78 -34.89 34.93
N TYR A 249 -10.36 -35.81 35.69
CA TYR A 249 -11.70 -35.74 36.26
C TYR A 249 -11.69 -36.15 37.73
#